data_AF-L7U6I3-F1
#
_entry.id   AF-L7U6I3-F1
#
_cell.length_a   1.000
_cell.length_b   1.000
_cell.length_c   1.000
_cell.angle_alpha   90.00
_cell.angle_beta   90.00
_cell.angle_gamma   90.00
#
_symmetry.space_group_name_H-M   'P 1'
#
loop_
_entity.id
_entity.type
_entity.pdbx_description
1 polymer ?
#
loop_
_entity_poly.entity_id
_entity_poly.type
_entity_poly.pdbx_seq_one_letter_code
_entity_poly.pdbx_strand_id
1 'polypeptide(L)'
;MAKKAQKSIENRVYLFESLASSYVAAASEALSSRDAAERERARSVLAELAYVSCVVADTAELSADEVRQLVLGEPRAAGASRKRGGGRKRDK
;
A
#
# COMPACT_ATOMS: atom_id res chain seq x y z
N MET A 1 12.99 -16.84 -6.53
CA MET A 1 12.49 -15.91 -5.49
C MET A 1 12.70 -14.43 -5.87
N ALA A 2 13.83 -14.04 -6.48
CA ALA A 2 14.15 -12.64 -6.83
C ALA A 2 13.16 -11.91 -7.77
N LYS A 3 12.62 -12.58 -8.81
CA LYS A 3 11.70 -11.96 -9.79
C LYS A 3 10.39 -11.39 -9.19
N LYS A 4 9.88 -11.96 -8.09
CA LYS A 4 8.65 -11.45 -7.44
C LYS A 4 8.95 -10.18 -6.64
N ALA A 5 10.06 -10.14 -5.93
CA ALA A 5 10.49 -8.99 -5.15
C ALA A 5 10.82 -7.77 -6.04
N GLN A 6 11.38 -8.01 -7.22
CA GLN A 6 11.68 -6.95 -8.19
C GLN A 6 10.40 -6.32 -8.76
N LYS A 7 9.40 -7.14 -9.11
CA LYS A 7 8.07 -6.68 -9.53
C LYS A 7 7.33 -5.89 -8.46
N SER A 8 7.44 -6.29 -7.18
CA SER A 8 6.81 -5.55 -6.09
C SER A 8 7.48 -4.19 -5.86
N ILE A 9 8.82 -4.10 -5.94
CA ILE A 9 9.52 -2.81 -5.79
C ILE A 9 9.16 -1.86 -6.94
N GLU A 10 9.19 -2.32 -8.19
CA GLU A 10 8.80 -1.50 -9.35
C GLU A 10 7.36 -1.00 -9.20
N ASN A 11 6.42 -1.87 -8.82
CA ASN A 11 5.02 -1.49 -8.60
C ASN A 11 4.88 -0.46 -7.47
N ARG A 12 5.62 -0.60 -6.35
CA ARG A 12 5.60 0.39 -5.26
C ARG A 12 6.05 1.77 -5.73
N VAL A 13 7.14 1.83 -6.49
CA VAL A 13 7.73 3.08 -6.98
C VAL A 13 6.79 3.76 -7.98
N TYR A 14 6.26 3.01 -8.96
CA TYR A 14 5.34 3.58 -9.96
C TYR A 14 4.04 4.09 -9.34
N LEU A 15 3.46 3.35 -8.39
CA LEU A 15 2.25 3.77 -7.67
C LEU A 15 2.52 5.02 -6.84
N PHE A 16 3.63 5.05 -6.10
CA PHE A 16 4.01 6.20 -5.30
C PHE A 16 4.25 7.43 -6.17
N GLU A 17 5.03 7.32 -7.24
CA GLU A 17 5.33 8.44 -8.14
C GLU A 17 4.05 9.05 -8.73
N SER A 18 3.12 8.21 -9.17
CA SER A 18 1.84 8.66 -9.75
C SER A 18 0.97 9.39 -8.72
N LEU A 19 0.82 8.81 -7.53
CA LEU A 19 0.01 9.39 -6.45
C LEU A 19 0.65 10.66 -5.89
N ALA A 20 1.96 10.65 -5.66
CA ALA A 20 2.71 11.79 -5.15
C ALA A 20 2.70 12.95 -6.15
N SER A 21 2.86 12.69 -7.45
CA SER A 21 2.78 13.73 -8.48
C SER A 21 1.41 14.40 -8.51
N SER A 22 0.34 13.61 -8.46
CA SER A 22 -1.04 14.14 -8.38
C SER A 22 -1.27 14.94 -7.11
N TYR A 23 -0.79 14.45 -5.96
CA TYR A 23 -0.91 15.14 -4.68
C TYR A 23 -0.15 16.47 -4.66
N VAL A 24 1.11 16.49 -5.10
CA VAL A 24 1.93 17.71 -5.13
C VAL A 24 1.30 18.77 -6.02
N ALA A 25 0.74 18.38 -7.17
CA ALA A 25 0.02 19.31 -8.04
C ALA A 25 -1.21 19.92 -7.35
N ALA A 26 -1.98 19.12 -6.62
CA ALA A 26 -3.18 19.58 -5.90
C ALA A 26 -2.87 20.37 -4.62
N ALA A 27 -1.78 20.03 -3.92
CA ALA A 27 -1.39 20.59 -2.63
C ALA A 27 -0.31 21.68 -2.71
N SER A 28 -0.01 22.19 -3.91
CA SER A 28 1.05 23.18 -4.16
C SER A 28 0.95 24.39 -3.23
N GLU A 29 -0.25 24.92 -3.02
CA GLU A 29 -0.48 26.05 -2.11
C GLU A 29 -0.18 25.69 -0.65
N ALA A 30 -0.66 24.54 -0.16
CA ALA A 30 -0.40 24.10 1.21
C ALA A 30 1.09 23.80 1.46
N LEU A 31 1.78 23.23 0.47
CA LEU A 31 3.22 22.95 0.52
C LEU A 31 4.09 24.22 0.51
N SER A 32 3.59 25.29 -0.10
CA SER A 32 4.25 26.61 -0.16
C SER A 32 3.72 27.62 0.87
N SER A 33 2.77 27.20 1.71
CA SER A 33 2.16 28.04 2.75
C SER A 33 3.21 28.68 3.65
N ARG A 34 2.92 29.88 4.15
CA ARG A 34 3.75 30.55 5.16
C ARG A 34 3.60 29.90 6.54
N ASP A 35 2.47 29.25 6.81
CA ASP A 35 2.27 28.48 8.04
C ASP A 35 3.12 27.20 8.02
N ALA A 36 4.03 27.10 8.98
CA ALA A 36 4.88 25.92 9.13
C ALA A 36 4.07 24.66 9.48
N ALA A 37 3.00 24.80 10.26
CA ALA A 37 2.18 23.66 10.64
C ALA A 37 1.39 23.12 9.44
N GLU A 38 0.92 24.00 8.56
CA GLU A 38 0.27 23.62 7.31
C GLU A 38 1.21 22.89 6.36
N ARG A 39 2.43 23.41 6.17
CA ARG A 39 3.45 22.72 5.36
C ARG A 39 3.78 21.33 5.91
N GLU A 40 3.90 21.21 7.22
CA GLU A 40 4.24 19.93 7.85
C GLU A 40 3.11 18.91 7.67
N ARG A 41 1.84 19.32 7.83
CA ARG A 41 0.68 18.48 7.52
C ARG A 41 0.66 18.05 6.05
N ALA A 42 0.98 18.96 5.13
CA ALA A 42 1.04 18.62 3.71
C ALA A 42 2.18 17.62 3.41
N ARG A 43 3.34 17.77 4.06
CA ARG A 43 4.46 16.84 3.93
C ARG A 43 4.16 15.47 4.54
N SER A 44 3.46 15.40 5.66
CA SER A 44 3.14 14.12 6.30
C SER A 44 2.27 13.24 5.41
N VAL A 45 1.42 13.82 4.54
CA VAL A 45 0.63 13.07 3.57
C VAL A 45 1.52 12.30 2.58
N LEU A 46 2.71 12.79 2.24
CA LEU A 46 3.63 12.04 1.37
C LEU A 46 4.08 10.72 2.02
N ALA A 47 4.23 10.69 3.35
CA ALA A 47 4.54 9.47 4.08
C ALA A 47 3.36 8.48 4.04
N GLU A 48 2.13 8.98 4.17
CA GLU A 48 0.92 8.16 4.04
C GLU A 48 0.78 7.56 2.63
N LEU A 49 1.05 8.34 1.58
CA LEU A 49 1.03 7.85 0.20
C LEU A 49 2.10 6.78 -0.05
N ALA A 50 3.28 6.92 0.56
CA ALA A 50 4.31 5.88 0.49
C ALA A 50 3.85 4.58 1.18
N TYR A 51 3.21 4.69 2.35
CA TYR A 51 2.63 3.54 3.04
C TYR A 51 1.55 2.85 2.21
N VAL A 52 0.56 3.60 1.69
CA VAL A 52 -0.50 3.06 0.84
C VAL A 52 0.07 2.36 -0.39
N SER A 53 1.07 2.96 -1.04
CA SER A 53 1.72 2.39 -2.22
C SER A 53 2.43 1.06 -1.89
N CYS A 54 3.05 0.96 -0.71
CA CYS A 54 3.63 -0.29 -0.22
C CYS A 54 2.56 -1.36 0.02
N VAL A 55 1.50 -1.02 0.75
CA VAL A 55 0.41 -1.97 1.06
C VAL A 55 -0.23 -2.48 -0.23
N VAL A 56 -0.69 -1.59 -1.11
CA VAL A 56 -1.36 -1.96 -2.37
C VAL A 56 -0.48 -2.85 -3.24
N ALA A 57 0.81 -2.51 -3.41
CA ALA A 57 1.73 -3.30 -4.22
C ALA A 57 1.99 -4.69 -3.62
N ASP A 58 2.07 -4.78 -2.29
CA ASP A 58 2.36 -6.03 -1.58
C ASP A 58 1.14 -6.94 -1.45
N THR A 59 -0.06 -6.39 -1.64
CA THR A 59 -1.33 -7.11 -1.54
C THR A 59 -2.09 -7.15 -2.86
N ALA A 60 -1.39 -7.15 -3.99
CA ALA A 60 -2.00 -7.12 -5.32
C ALA A 60 -2.95 -8.31 -5.60
N GLU A 61 -2.88 -9.38 -4.81
CA GLU A 61 -3.79 -10.52 -4.84
C GLU A 61 -5.11 -10.36 -4.05
N LEU A 62 -5.23 -9.32 -3.23
CA LEU A 62 -6.37 -9.10 -2.35
C LEU A 62 -7.45 -8.29 -3.07
N SER A 63 -8.69 -8.43 -2.60
CA SER A 63 -9.77 -7.53 -3.01
C SER A 63 -9.55 -6.11 -2.47
N ALA A 64 -10.14 -5.11 -3.12
CA ALA A 64 -10.02 -3.71 -2.70
C ALA A 64 -10.48 -3.47 -1.24
N ASP A 65 -11.52 -4.17 -0.79
CA ASP A 65 -12.04 -4.06 0.57
C ASP A 65 -11.05 -4.60 1.61
N GLU A 66 -10.37 -5.72 1.30
CA GLU A 66 -9.32 -6.28 2.16
C GLU A 66 -8.10 -5.36 2.22
N VAL A 67 -7.70 -4.76 1.10
CA VAL A 67 -6.61 -3.77 1.07
C VAL A 67 -6.96 -2.54 1.90
N ARG A 68 -8.20 -2.04 1.79
CA ARG A 68 -8.70 -0.90 2.58
C ARG A 68 -8.59 -1.18 4.09
N GLN A 69 -8.99 -2.37 4.54
CA GLN A 69 -8.87 -2.75 5.96
C GLN A 69 -7.42 -2.69 6.44
N LEU A 70 -6.46 -3.17 5.64
CA LEU A 70 -5.03 -3.13 5.97
C LEU A 70 -4.48 -1.70 6.03
N VAL A 71 -4.89 -0.83 5.11
CA VAL A 71 -4.48 0.59 5.12
C VAL A 71 -5.00 1.29 6.36
N LEU A 72 -6.25 1.04 6.76
CA LEU A 72 -6.88 1.68 7.92
C LEU A 72 -6.47 1.07 9.27
N GLY A 73 -5.64 0.03 9.29
CA GLY A 73 -5.28 -0.68 10.51
C GLY A 73 -6.46 -1.41 11.17
N GLU A 74 -7.54 -1.65 10.43
CA GLU A 74 -8.70 -2.40 10.92
C GLU A 74 -8.31 -3.89 11.04
N PRO A 75 -8.68 -4.59 12.14
CA PRO A 75 -8.38 -6.01 12.27
C PRO A 75 -9.02 -6.77 11.13
N ARG A 76 -8.19 -7.44 10.32
CA ARG A 76 -8.63 -8.33 9.25
C ARG A 76 -9.67 -9.28 9.82
N ALA A 77 -10.91 -9.22 9.29
CA ALA A 77 -11.91 -10.22 9.60
C ALA A 77 -11.31 -11.60 9.31
N ALA A 78 -11.06 -12.38 10.36
CA ALA A 78 -10.36 -13.65 10.28
C ALA A 78 -11.19 -14.62 9.42
N GLY A 79 -10.89 -14.71 8.12
CA GLY A 79 -11.78 -15.44 7.21
C GLY A 79 -11.25 -15.74 5.82
N ALA A 80 -9.94 -15.74 5.59
CA ALA A 80 -9.37 -16.34 4.37
C ALA A 80 -7.94 -16.81 4.62
N SER A 81 -7.78 -17.76 5.53
CA SER A 81 -6.61 -18.65 5.47
C SER A 81 -6.70 -19.39 4.14
N ARG A 82 -5.73 -19.12 3.25
CA ARG A 82 -5.55 -19.88 2.01
C ARG A 82 -5.55 -21.36 2.38
N LYS A 83 -6.59 -22.08 1.95
CA LYS A 83 -6.70 -23.54 2.02
C LYS A 83 -5.46 -24.13 1.33
N ARG A 84 -4.43 -24.49 2.09
CA ARG A 84 -3.33 -25.33 1.59
C ARG A 84 -3.91 -26.71 1.31
N GLY A 85 -4.42 -26.89 0.09
CA GLY A 85 -4.79 -28.20 -0.43
C GLY A 85 -3.58 -29.11 -0.56
N GLY A 86 -3.80 -30.41 -0.43
CA GLY A 86 -2.86 -31.46 -0.83
C GLY A 86 -2.70 -32.54 0.22
N GLY A 87 -3.58 -33.56 0.16
CA GLY A 87 -3.60 -34.68 1.08
C GLY A 87 -2.32 -35.53 1.08
N ARG A 88 -2.05 -36.16 2.22
CA ARG A 88 -1.20 -37.34 2.31
C ARG A 88 -2.06 -38.52 2.69
N LYS A 89 -2.57 -39.21 1.68
CA LYS A 89 -2.80 -40.66 1.77
C LYS A 89 -1.42 -41.29 1.64
N ARG A 90 -1.00 -42.10 2.61
CA ARG A 90 0.16 -42.96 2.45
C ARG A 90 -0.25 -44.35 2.93
N ASP A 91 -0.64 -45.16 1.97
CA ASP A 91 -0.72 -46.61 2.05
C ASP A 91 0.67 -47.17 2.36
N LYS A 92 0.80 -47.90 3.47
CA LYS A 92 1.40 -49.25 3.56
C LYS A 92 1.31 -49.78 4.97
#